data_AF-A0A817QUF8-F1
#
_entry.id   AF-A0A817QUF8-F1
#
_cell.length_a   1.000
_cell.length_b   1.000
_cell.length_c   1.000
_cell.angle_alpha   90.00
_cell.angle_beta   90.00
_cell.angle_gamma   90.00
#
_symmetry.space_group_name_H-M   'P 1'
#
loop_
_entity.id
_entity.type
_entity.pdbx_description
1 polymer ?
#
loop_
_entity_poly.entity_id
_entity_poly.type
_entity_poly.pdbx_seq_one_letter_code
_entity_poly.pdbx_strand_id
1 'polypeptide(L)'
;MLFRLECLIASDDEICEAGDLDLIQHMNVDMLKLTRLLNDSYTEEFTDLQKRPNAELSVISDLKQILFNPLKPFSRGQDKINVDLELMIEFFLYCLRLNPHNNEVLKVCLNLLSPAMFHYVLVKALYRIITQKHLPWWPQIDIIYSRAGELRNMFTDTLNKVLQSSTFSTTPLRISGVTGDEGPNNRELLLWIVRLIIVDPYLMLHNPNKLDRETQMATFELINDLASLVHDTSMMGDIAHAAMESLLVLHETRNIELWNPEASINTFWSNIKSSTFFNITK
;
A
#
# COMPACT_ATOMS: atom_id res chain seq x y z
N MET A 1 3.98 -20.95 13.53
CA MET A 1 5.15 -21.80 13.24
C MET A 1 4.73 -23.27 13.09
N LEU A 2 3.95 -23.80 14.03
CA LEU A 2 3.41 -25.16 13.99
C LEU A 2 2.52 -25.44 12.77
N PHE A 3 1.67 -24.54 12.29
CA PHE A 3 0.79 -24.88 11.15
C PHE A 3 1.53 -25.10 9.82
N ARG A 4 2.61 -24.36 9.55
CA ARG A 4 3.41 -24.54 8.31
C ARG A 4 4.40 -25.69 8.46
N LEU A 5 4.92 -25.92 9.67
CA LEU A 5 5.64 -27.14 10.03
C LEU A 5 4.72 -28.38 9.99
N GLU A 6 3.46 -28.29 10.43
CA GLU A 6 2.46 -29.36 10.37
C GLU A 6 2.02 -29.59 8.93
N CYS A 7 1.88 -28.55 8.09
CA CYS A 7 1.65 -28.72 6.65
C CYS A 7 2.87 -29.34 5.94
N LEU A 8 4.11 -28.98 6.33
CA LEU A 8 5.35 -29.57 5.80
C LEU A 8 5.65 -30.98 6.35
N ILE A 9 5.16 -31.31 7.55
CA ILE A 9 5.25 -32.64 8.17
C ILE A 9 4.11 -33.54 7.67
N ALA A 10 2.96 -32.97 7.28
CA ALA A 10 1.82 -33.70 6.71
C ALA A 10 1.91 -33.91 5.19
N SER A 11 2.79 -33.20 4.49
CA SER A 11 3.14 -33.49 3.10
C SER A 11 4.17 -34.61 3.08
N ASP A 12 3.69 -35.85 3.01
CA ASP A 12 4.50 -37.08 2.99
C ASP A 12 5.24 -37.31 1.65
N ASP A 13 5.39 -36.28 0.80
CA ASP A 13 6.05 -36.39 -0.50
C ASP A 13 7.06 -35.26 -0.70
N GLU A 14 8.34 -35.68 -0.70
CA GLU A 14 9.50 -35.20 -1.45
C GLU A 14 9.70 -33.67 -1.65
N ILE A 15 10.82 -33.20 -1.05
CA ILE A 15 11.59 -31.97 -1.33
C ILE A 15 11.07 -30.70 -0.63
N CYS A 16 11.45 -30.53 0.63
CA CYS A 16 11.53 -29.22 1.27
C CYS A 16 12.68 -28.45 0.58
N GLU A 17 12.37 -27.57 -0.37
CA GLU A 17 13.37 -26.80 -1.11
C GLU A 17 14.13 -25.88 -0.14
N ALA A 18 15.41 -25.57 -0.44
CA ALA A 18 16.22 -24.70 0.42
C ALA A 18 15.55 -23.34 0.75
N GLY A 19 14.63 -22.88 -0.10
CA GLY A 19 13.82 -21.68 0.11
C GLY A 19 12.83 -21.78 1.28
N ASP A 20 12.33 -22.97 1.62
CA ASP A 20 11.37 -23.17 2.70
C ASP A 20 12.03 -23.05 4.08
N LEU A 21 13.25 -23.56 4.23
CA LEU A 21 14.01 -23.43 5.47
C LEU A 21 14.42 -21.97 5.73
N ASP A 22 14.86 -21.27 4.68
CA ASP A 22 15.19 -19.84 4.76
C ASP A 22 13.94 -19.00 5.09
N LEU A 23 12.78 -19.32 4.50
CA LEU A 23 11.51 -18.68 4.84
C LEU A 23 11.15 -18.90 6.31
N ILE A 24 11.28 -20.12 6.82
CA ILE A 24 11.01 -20.45 8.22
C ILE A 24 11.95 -19.65 9.14
N GLN A 25 13.24 -19.58 8.84
CA GLN A 25 14.19 -18.79 9.62
C GLN A 25 13.84 -17.30 9.62
N HIS A 26 13.48 -16.74 8.47
CA HIS A 26 13.09 -15.34 8.37
C HIS A 26 11.77 -15.04 9.07
N MET A 27 10.76 -15.90 8.93
CA MET A 27 9.51 -15.79 9.71
C MET A 27 9.78 -15.84 11.22
N ASN A 28 10.76 -16.63 11.67
CA ASN A 28 11.15 -16.69 13.08
C ASN A 28 11.84 -15.40 13.52
N VAL A 29 12.71 -14.82 12.68
CA VAL A 29 13.34 -13.52 12.94
C VAL A 29 12.28 -12.41 13.00
N ASP A 30 11.30 -12.42 12.09
CA ASP A 30 10.21 -11.45 12.08
C ASP A 30 9.32 -11.61 13.31
N MET A 31 8.96 -12.83 13.69
CA MET A 31 8.22 -13.11 14.92
C MET A 31 8.99 -12.67 16.17
N LEU A 32 10.31 -12.84 16.21
CA LEU A 32 11.14 -12.35 17.31
C LEU A 32 11.21 -10.82 17.35
N LYS A 33 11.32 -10.15 16.20
CA LYS A 33 11.25 -8.69 16.11
C LYS A 33 9.88 -8.17 16.53
N LEU A 34 8.80 -8.76 16.04
CA LEU A 34 7.43 -8.44 16.43
C LEU A 34 7.24 -8.67 17.92
N THR A 35 7.69 -9.79 18.47
CA THR A 35 7.59 -10.08 19.92
C THR A 35 8.37 -9.07 20.76
N ARG A 36 9.58 -8.67 20.33
CA ARG A 36 10.36 -7.63 21.02
C ARG A 36 9.67 -6.27 20.95
N LEU A 37 9.25 -5.87 19.76
CA LEU A 37 8.50 -4.64 19.57
C LEU A 37 7.23 -4.64 20.41
N LEU A 38 6.52 -5.77 20.50
CA LEU A 38 5.33 -5.92 21.32
C LEU A 38 5.64 -5.86 22.81
N ASN A 39 6.67 -6.55 23.31
CA ASN A 39 7.09 -6.45 24.70
C ASN A 39 7.49 -5.01 25.08
N ASP A 40 8.12 -4.27 24.17
CA ASP A 40 8.48 -2.87 24.38
C ASP A 40 7.27 -1.92 24.26
N SER A 41 6.15 -2.41 23.73
CA SER A 41 4.92 -1.64 23.43
C SER A 41 3.75 -1.91 24.35
N TYR A 42 3.63 -3.14 24.86
CA TYR A 42 2.50 -3.70 25.59
C TYR A 42 2.99 -4.23 26.93
N THR A 43 2.78 -3.47 28.01
CA THR A 43 3.32 -3.82 29.32
C THR A 43 2.42 -4.71 30.19
N GLU A 44 1.15 -4.97 29.85
CA GLU A 44 0.27 -5.84 30.66
C GLU A 44 -0.62 -6.82 29.88
N GLU A 45 -1.23 -6.44 28.75
CA GLU A 45 -2.12 -7.34 27.98
C GLU A 45 -1.37 -8.49 27.26
N PHE A 46 -0.14 -8.24 26.80
CA PHE A 46 0.64 -9.21 26.03
C PHE A 46 1.27 -10.31 26.90
N THR A 47 1.63 -9.99 28.15
CA THR A 47 2.17 -10.99 29.10
C THR A 47 1.13 -12.03 29.52
N ASP A 48 -0.17 -11.70 29.46
CA ASP A 48 -1.26 -12.65 29.67
C ASP A 48 -1.58 -13.48 28.42
N LEU A 49 -1.34 -12.95 27.21
CA LEU A 49 -1.48 -13.70 25.96
C LEU A 49 -0.40 -14.78 25.80
N GLN A 50 0.83 -14.51 26.27
CA GLN A 50 1.94 -15.47 26.29
C GLN A 50 1.70 -16.70 27.17
N LYS A 51 0.79 -16.62 28.16
CA LYS A 51 0.52 -17.72 29.11
C LYS A 51 -0.44 -18.79 28.57
N ARG A 52 -1.05 -18.60 27.39
CA ARG A 52 -2.07 -19.53 26.86
C ARG A 52 -1.45 -20.71 26.10
N PRO A 53 -1.82 -21.97 26.38
CA PRO A 53 -1.43 -23.10 25.54
C PRO A 53 -2.18 -23.00 24.19
N ASN A 54 -1.50 -23.21 23.05
CA ASN A 54 -1.93 -22.91 21.67
C ASN A 54 -1.84 -21.42 21.24
N ALA A 55 -0.99 -20.63 21.89
CA ALA A 55 -0.95 -19.16 21.77
C ALA A 55 -0.65 -18.56 20.39
N GLU A 56 0.11 -19.18 19.48
CA GLU A 56 0.65 -18.43 18.32
C GLU A 56 -0.42 -17.89 17.36
N LEU A 57 -1.41 -18.71 16.98
CA LEU A 57 -2.50 -18.30 16.07
C LEU A 57 -3.48 -17.33 16.76
N SER A 58 -3.72 -17.52 18.06
CA SER A 58 -4.48 -16.57 18.89
C SER A 58 -3.78 -15.22 18.92
N VAL A 59 -2.48 -15.21 19.21
CA VAL A 59 -1.67 -13.99 19.30
C VAL A 59 -1.68 -13.24 17.97
N ILE A 60 -1.53 -13.92 16.83
CA ILE A 60 -1.59 -13.25 15.52
C ILE A 60 -2.97 -12.64 15.26
N SER A 61 -4.04 -13.34 15.62
CA SER A 61 -5.42 -12.82 15.52
C SER A 61 -5.63 -11.60 16.43
N ASP A 62 -5.16 -11.67 17.66
CA ASP A 62 -5.29 -10.60 18.65
C ASP A 62 -4.48 -9.37 18.23
N LEU A 63 -3.25 -9.57 17.74
CA LEU A 63 -2.39 -8.50 17.20
C LEU A 63 -3.02 -7.82 16.00
N LYS A 64 -3.64 -8.59 15.12
CA LYS A 64 -4.37 -8.02 13.99
C LYS A 64 -5.53 -7.15 14.46
N GLN A 65 -6.30 -7.60 15.45
CA GLN A 65 -7.40 -6.81 16.03
C GLN A 65 -6.92 -5.57 16.80
N ILE A 66 -5.67 -5.57 17.27
CA ILE A 66 -5.06 -4.42 17.92
C ILE A 66 -4.56 -3.41 16.87
N LEU A 67 -3.76 -3.88 15.91
CA LEU A 67 -3.02 -3.03 14.98
C LEU A 67 -3.91 -2.49 13.85
N PHE A 68 -4.87 -3.29 13.38
CA PHE A 68 -5.71 -2.98 12.23
C PHE A 68 -7.19 -2.87 12.60
N ASN A 69 -7.48 -2.11 13.66
CA ASN A 69 -8.85 -1.79 14.07
C ASN A 69 -9.28 -0.41 13.58
N PRO A 70 -10.20 -0.31 12.60
CA PRO A 70 -10.68 0.98 12.11
C PRO A 70 -11.40 1.82 13.16
N LEU A 71 -12.03 1.18 14.15
CA LEU A 71 -12.81 1.87 15.19
C LEU A 71 -11.93 2.39 16.33
N LYS A 72 -10.78 1.77 16.55
CA LYS A 72 -9.80 2.17 17.57
C LYS A 72 -8.39 2.05 16.97
N PRO A 73 -7.97 3.02 16.14
CA PRO A 73 -6.67 2.98 15.49
C PRO A 73 -5.54 2.90 16.52
N PHE A 74 -4.57 2.04 16.24
CA PHE A 74 -3.41 1.87 17.12
C PHE A 74 -2.56 3.13 17.14
N SER A 75 -2.28 3.65 18.34
CA SER A 75 -1.35 4.76 18.55
C SER A 75 -0.81 4.73 19.97
N ARG A 76 0.52 4.82 20.12
CA ARG A 76 1.18 4.85 21.44
C ARG A 76 1.68 6.24 21.85
N GLY A 77 1.30 7.27 21.10
CA GLY A 77 1.78 8.64 21.30
C GLY A 77 2.49 9.18 20.06
N GLN A 78 2.49 10.51 19.92
CA GLN A 78 3.05 11.20 18.76
C GLN A 78 4.56 10.94 18.57
N ASP A 79 5.31 10.74 19.66
CA ASP A 79 6.73 10.45 19.65
C ASP A 79 7.07 9.07 19.05
N LYS A 80 6.08 8.16 18.99
CA LYS A 80 6.26 6.77 18.53
C LYS A 80 5.61 6.47 17.19
N ILE A 81 4.97 7.45 16.54
CA ILE A 81 4.19 7.23 15.31
C ILE A 81 4.99 6.51 14.21
N ASN A 82 6.25 6.88 13.97
CA ASN A 82 7.07 6.24 12.96
C ASN A 82 7.41 4.78 13.31
N VAL A 83 7.61 4.49 14.59
CA VAL A 83 7.86 3.13 15.09
C VAL A 83 6.59 2.29 14.99
N ASP A 84 5.44 2.87 15.27
CA ASP A 84 4.12 2.24 15.13
C ASP A 84 3.83 1.88 13.68
N LEU A 85 4.05 2.82 12.75
CA LEU A 85 3.88 2.59 11.32
C LEU A 85 4.82 1.49 10.81
N GLU A 86 6.07 1.49 11.26
CA GLU A 86 7.03 0.45 10.89
C GLU A 86 6.63 -0.93 11.41
N LEU A 87 6.18 -1.02 12.67
CA LEU A 87 5.63 -2.25 13.25
C LEU A 87 4.44 -2.77 12.43
N MET A 88 3.53 -1.88 12.04
CA MET A 88 2.36 -2.24 11.25
C MET A 88 2.73 -2.70 9.83
N ILE A 89 3.74 -2.08 9.20
CA ILE A 89 4.28 -2.52 7.90
C ILE A 89 4.86 -3.93 8.03
N GLU A 90 5.71 -4.17 9.03
CA GLU A 90 6.31 -5.49 9.27
C GLU A 90 5.23 -6.55 9.56
N PHE A 91 4.21 -6.22 10.34
CA PHE A 91 3.10 -7.12 10.61
C PHE A 91 2.25 -7.41 9.36
N PHE A 92 2.03 -6.41 8.50
CA PHE A 92 1.33 -6.60 7.23
C PHE A 92 2.10 -7.55 6.31
N LEU A 93 3.41 -7.35 6.16
CA LEU A 93 4.28 -8.23 5.38
C LEU A 93 4.30 -9.65 5.97
N TYR A 94 4.35 -9.78 7.29
CA TYR A 94 4.26 -11.06 7.97
C TYR A 94 2.94 -11.79 7.67
N CYS A 95 1.80 -11.08 7.68
CA CYS A 95 0.50 -11.67 7.33
C CYS A 95 0.49 -12.23 5.90
N LEU A 96 1.04 -11.49 4.93
CA LEU A 96 1.16 -11.95 3.55
C LEU A 96 2.09 -13.16 3.40
N ARG A 97 3.21 -13.19 4.14
CA ARG A 97 4.13 -14.34 4.15
C ARG A 97 3.52 -15.59 4.78
N LEU A 98 2.72 -15.41 5.84
CA LEU A 98 2.09 -16.50 6.58
C LEU A 98 0.97 -17.16 5.79
N ASN A 99 0.07 -16.35 5.23
CA ASN A 99 -1.04 -16.84 4.42
C ASN A 99 -1.41 -15.80 3.35
N PRO A 100 -0.84 -15.92 2.13
CA PRO A 100 -1.12 -15.00 1.04
C PRO A 100 -2.61 -14.90 0.72
N HIS A 101 -3.39 -15.99 0.86
CA HIS A 101 -4.81 -15.98 0.53
C HIS A 101 -5.69 -15.29 1.60
N ASN A 102 -5.17 -15.10 2.82
CA ASN A 102 -5.89 -14.43 3.88
C ASN A 102 -5.79 -12.90 3.75
N ASN A 103 -6.71 -12.35 2.97
CA ASN A 103 -6.74 -10.93 2.59
C ASN A 103 -7.48 -10.01 3.57
N GLU A 104 -7.71 -10.43 4.82
CA GLU A 104 -8.52 -9.62 5.73
C GLU A 104 -7.86 -8.28 6.08
N VAL A 105 -6.55 -8.26 6.37
CA VAL A 105 -5.81 -7.02 6.64
C VAL A 105 -5.77 -6.15 5.38
N LEU A 106 -5.53 -6.77 4.22
CA LEU A 106 -5.56 -6.08 2.93
C LEU A 106 -6.92 -5.38 2.68
N LYS A 107 -8.04 -6.06 2.96
CA LYS A 107 -9.39 -5.46 2.83
C LYS A 107 -9.59 -4.27 3.75
N VAL A 108 -9.10 -4.35 4.99
CA VAL A 108 -9.15 -3.21 5.93
C VAL A 108 -8.35 -2.04 5.39
N CYS A 109 -7.15 -2.27 4.88
CA CYS A 109 -6.30 -1.22 4.34
C CYS A 109 -6.78 -0.65 3.00
N LEU A 110 -7.52 -1.39 2.18
CA LEU A 110 -8.06 -0.88 0.91
C LEU A 110 -9.38 -0.11 1.07
N ASN A 111 -10.06 -0.24 2.22
CA ASN A 111 -11.31 0.45 2.47
C ASN A 111 -11.07 1.97 2.57
N LEU A 112 -11.75 2.77 1.74
CA LEU A 112 -11.64 4.24 1.74
C LEU A 112 -12.09 4.90 3.05
N LEU A 113 -12.95 4.21 3.83
CA LEU A 113 -13.43 4.69 5.13
C LEU A 113 -12.44 4.41 6.27
N SER A 114 -11.39 3.64 6.01
CA SER A 114 -10.35 3.37 6.99
C SER A 114 -9.48 4.61 7.25
N PRO A 115 -8.84 4.71 8.43
CA PRO A 115 -7.85 5.74 8.72
C PRO A 115 -6.68 5.79 7.71
N ALA A 116 -6.18 7.00 7.41
CA ALA A 116 -5.09 7.24 6.45
C ALA A 116 -3.80 6.46 6.77
N MET A 117 -3.56 6.17 8.06
CA MET A 117 -2.43 5.34 8.48
C MET A 117 -2.47 3.91 7.89
N PHE A 118 -3.66 3.33 7.70
CA PHE A 118 -3.76 1.98 7.13
C PHE A 118 -3.48 1.98 5.63
N HIS A 119 -3.90 3.04 4.91
CA HIS A 119 -3.54 3.27 3.51
C HIS A 119 -2.02 3.45 3.38
N TYR A 120 -1.40 4.23 4.26
CA TYR A 120 0.05 4.43 4.28
C TYR A 120 0.82 3.14 4.50
N VAL A 121 0.42 2.35 5.50
CA VAL A 121 1.02 1.03 5.79
C VAL A 121 0.93 0.11 4.58
N LEU A 122 -0.23 0.06 3.92
CA LEU A 122 -0.41 -0.73 2.70
C LEU A 122 0.55 -0.29 1.61
N VAL A 123 0.53 0.98 1.22
CA VAL A 123 1.34 1.49 0.10
C VAL A 123 2.84 1.27 0.36
N LYS A 124 3.30 1.53 1.59
CA LYS A 124 4.68 1.27 2.01
C LYS A 124 5.04 -0.21 1.97
N ALA A 125 4.16 -1.09 2.43
CA ALA A 125 4.36 -2.52 2.37
C ALA A 125 4.47 -2.99 0.92
N LEU A 126 3.55 -2.58 0.04
CA LEU A 126 3.59 -2.91 -1.39
C LEU A 126 4.87 -2.41 -2.06
N TYR A 127 5.29 -1.18 -1.76
CA TYR A 127 6.55 -0.63 -2.26
C TYR A 127 7.76 -1.48 -1.85
N ARG A 128 7.81 -1.94 -0.59
CA ARG A 128 8.85 -2.87 -0.12
C ARG A 128 8.77 -4.22 -0.83
N ILE A 129 7.57 -4.73 -1.07
CA ILE A 129 7.38 -6.00 -1.78
C ILE A 129 8.08 -5.95 -3.14
N ILE A 130 7.87 -4.87 -3.89
CA ILE A 130 8.36 -4.74 -5.27
C ILE A 130 9.84 -4.37 -5.32
N THR A 131 10.31 -3.48 -4.43
CA THR A 131 11.69 -2.96 -4.48
C THR A 131 12.73 -3.85 -3.81
N GLN A 132 12.31 -4.77 -2.93
CA GLN A 132 13.24 -5.66 -2.27
C GLN A 132 13.79 -6.71 -3.26
N LYS A 133 15.06 -7.10 -3.07
CA LYS A 133 15.71 -8.12 -3.90
C LYS A 133 14.87 -9.40 -3.90
N HIS A 134 14.67 -9.95 -5.09
CA HIS A 134 13.87 -11.14 -5.32
C HIS A 134 14.43 -12.33 -4.54
N LEU A 135 13.80 -12.65 -3.42
CA LEU A 135 14.05 -13.84 -2.62
C LEU A 135 12.88 -14.79 -2.87
N PRO A 136 13.12 -16.11 -3.01
CA PRO A 136 12.07 -17.07 -3.35
C PRO A 136 10.93 -17.11 -2.34
N TRP A 137 11.21 -16.71 -1.10
CA TRP A 137 10.28 -16.66 0.02
C TRP A 137 9.61 -15.29 0.23
N TRP A 138 9.99 -14.29 -0.58
CA TRP A 138 9.41 -12.95 -0.50
C TRP A 138 7.98 -12.96 -1.07
N PRO A 139 7.01 -12.27 -0.45
CA PRO A 139 5.64 -12.26 -0.94
C PRO A 139 5.57 -11.73 -2.38
N GLN A 140 4.71 -12.35 -3.19
CA GLN A 140 4.43 -11.90 -4.55
C GLN A 140 3.32 -10.85 -4.54
N ILE A 141 3.40 -9.88 -5.46
CA ILE A 141 2.45 -8.77 -5.55
C ILE A 141 1.13 -9.15 -6.26
N ASP A 142 1.07 -10.32 -6.90
CA ASP A 142 -0.02 -10.75 -7.80
C ASP A 142 -1.43 -10.60 -7.23
N ILE A 143 -1.57 -10.82 -5.92
CA ILE A 143 -2.84 -10.73 -5.23
C ILE A 143 -3.45 -9.32 -5.29
N ILE A 144 -2.60 -8.30 -5.39
CA ILE A 144 -2.98 -6.90 -5.47
C ILE A 144 -3.49 -6.54 -6.86
N TYR A 145 -3.02 -7.20 -7.93
CA TYR A 145 -3.49 -6.93 -9.29
C TYR A 145 -5.01 -7.16 -9.41
N SER A 146 -5.54 -8.19 -8.73
CA SER A 146 -6.99 -8.41 -8.66
C SER A 146 -7.79 -7.29 -7.96
N ARG A 147 -7.10 -6.44 -7.18
CA ARG A 147 -7.65 -5.33 -6.39
C ARG A 147 -7.17 -3.95 -6.89
N ALA A 148 -6.56 -3.89 -8.07
CA ALA A 148 -6.02 -2.66 -8.68
C ALA A 148 -7.02 -1.50 -8.71
N GLY A 149 -8.31 -1.79 -8.93
CA GLY A 149 -9.37 -0.77 -8.92
C GLY A 149 -9.54 -0.06 -7.58
N GLU A 150 -9.40 -0.77 -6.46
CA GLU A 150 -9.48 -0.16 -5.12
C GLU A 150 -8.27 0.72 -4.83
N LEU A 151 -7.09 0.31 -5.31
CA LEU A 151 -5.87 1.11 -5.20
C LEU A 151 -5.97 2.42 -5.99
N ARG A 152 -6.55 2.38 -7.20
CA ARG A 152 -6.86 3.59 -8.00
C ARG A 152 -7.84 4.51 -7.27
N ASN A 153 -8.92 3.96 -6.71
CA ASN A 153 -9.88 4.76 -5.94
C ASN A 153 -9.22 5.45 -4.74
N MET A 154 -8.32 4.75 -4.05
CA MET A 154 -7.55 5.29 -2.93
C MET A 154 -6.61 6.43 -3.38
N PHE A 155 -5.97 6.30 -4.55
CA PHE A 155 -5.19 7.38 -5.15
C PHE A 155 -6.04 8.63 -5.39
N THR A 156 -7.15 8.49 -6.11
CA THR A 156 -8.04 9.63 -6.44
C THR A 156 -8.64 10.27 -5.18
N ASP A 157 -9.04 9.47 -4.18
CA ASP A 157 -9.54 9.99 -2.89
C ASP A 157 -8.45 10.78 -2.14
N THR A 158 -7.23 10.24 -2.06
CA THR A 158 -6.09 10.91 -1.41
C THR A 158 -5.73 12.21 -2.12
N LEU A 159 -5.70 12.20 -3.46
CA LEU A 159 -5.46 13.39 -4.28
C LEU A 159 -6.48 14.49 -3.97
N ASN A 160 -7.77 14.15 -3.97
CA ASN A 160 -8.84 15.09 -3.68
C ASN A 160 -8.72 15.70 -2.28
N LYS A 161 -8.38 14.89 -1.25
CA LYS A 161 -8.13 15.38 0.11
C LYS A 161 -6.97 16.37 0.17
N VAL A 162 -5.88 16.08 -0.54
CA VAL A 162 -4.70 16.95 -0.62
C VAL A 162 -5.00 18.26 -1.34
N LEU A 163 -5.71 18.22 -2.47
CA LEU A 163 -6.13 19.42 -3.21
C LEU A 163 -7.08 20.29 -2.37
N GLN A 164 -8.08 19.70 -1.71
CA GLN A 164 -9.01 20.43 -0.86
C GLN A 164 -8.29 21.12 0.33
N SER A 165 -7.35 20.43 0.99
CA SER A 165 -6.58 21.00 2.11
C SER A 165 -5.77 22.25 1.70
N SER A 166 -5.38 22.34 0.43
CA SER A 166 -4.59 23.46 -0.09
C SER A 166 -5.45 24.71 -0.35
N THR A 167 -6.72 24.54 -0.69
CA THR A 167 -7.66 25.65 -1.01
C THR A 167 -8.14 26.41 0.24
N PHE A 168 -8.31 25.73 1.38
CA PHE A 168 -8.84 26.34 2.62
C PHE A 168 -7.83 27.15 3.43
N SER A 169 -6.57 27.26 2.97
CA SER A 169 -5.52 28.00 3.67
C SER A 169 -5.63 29.54 3.55
N THR A 170 -6.67 30.07 2.87
CA THR A 170 -6.82 31.50 2.59
C THR A 170 -7.92 32.22 3.40
N THR A 171 -8.61 31.55 4.32
CA THR A 171 -9.58 32.22 5.23
C THR A 171 -9.14 32.07 6.69
N PRO A 172 -8.64 33.13 7.35
CA PRO A 172 -8.47 33.09 8.79
C PRO A 172 -9.86 33.13 9.43
N LEU A 173 -10.05 32.32 10.48
CA LEU A 173 -11.25 32.16 11.31
C LEU A 173 -12.21 31.05 10.87
N ARG A 174 -11.95 29.84 11.37
CA ARG A 174 -13.01 29.04 12.01
C ARG A 174 -12.43 28.15 13.10
N ILE A 175 -12.95 28.37 14.29
CA ILE A 175 -12.83 27.49 15.46
C ILE A 175 -13.48 26.17 15.06
N SER A 176 -12.69 25.18 14.64
CA SER A 176 -13.11 23.77 14.61
C SER A 176 -12.42 23.08 15.77
N GLY A 177 -13.24 22.63 16.72
CA GLY A 177 -12.78 21.93 17.90
C GLY A 177 -12.05 20.63 17.57
N VAL A 178 -11.10 20.29 18.44
CA VAL A 178 -10.83 18.94 18.95
C VAL A 178 -11.17 17.81 17.97
N THR A 179 -10.27 17.54 17.04
CA THR A 179 -9.87 16.17 16.71
C THR A 179 -8.39 16.21 16.41
N GLY A 180 -7.57 15.79 17.37
CA GLY A 180 -6.16 15.50 17.13
C GLY A 180 -6.10 14.26 16.24
N ASP A 181 -6.13 14.47 14.93
CA ASP A 181 -5.93 13.43 13.93
C ASP A 181 -4.52 13.60 13.36
N GLU A 182 -3.51 13.29 14.18
CA GLU A 182 -2.11 13.26 13.74
C GLU A 182 -1.71 11.82 13.40
N GLY A 183 -2.24 11.34 12.28
CA GLY A 183 -1.71 10.22 11.49
C GLY A 183 -0.75 10.72 10.38
N PRO A 184 -0.20 9.83 9.53
CA PRO A 184 0.64 10.24 8.39
C PRO A 184 -0.13 11.23 7.50
N ASN A 185 0.53 12.32 7.13
CA ASN A 185 -0.09 13.39 6.34
C ASN A 185 -0.53 12.83 4.98
N ASN A 186 -1.74 13.14 4.52
CA ASN A 186 -2.25 12.75 3.21
C ASN A 186 -1.29 13.11 2.06
N ARG A 187 -0.47 14.16 2.22
CA ARG A 187 0.61 14.50 1.28
C ARG A 187 1.70 13.42 1.20
N GLU A 188 2.10 12.88 2.34
CA GLU A 188 3.09 11.80 2.40
C GLU A 188 2.53 10.50 1.82
N LEU A 189 1.27 10.18 2.14
CA LEU A 189 0.56 9.06 1.52
C LEU A 189 0.53 9.20 0.00
N LEU A 190 0.15 10.38 -0.51
CA LEU A 190 0.11 10.65 -1.95
C LEU A 190 1.48 10.46 -2.60
N LEU A 191 2.56 10.97 -1.99
CA LEU A 191 3.92 10.77 -2.47
C LEU A 191 4.26 9.29 -2.61
N TRP A 192 3.94 8.48 -1.60
CA TRP A 192 4.22 7.04 -1.63
C TRP A 192 3.35 6.30 -2.66
N ILE A 193 2.09 6.72 -2.87
CA ILE A 193 1.26 6.15 -3.93
C ILE A 193 1.89 6.44 -5.29
N VAL A 194 2.31 7.68 -5.55
CA VAL A 194 2.96 8.03 -6.82
C VAL A 194 4.27 7.25 -7.01
N ARG A 195 5.08 7.10 -5.95
CA ARG A 195 6.29 6.25 -5.99
C ARG A 195 5.98 4.78 -6.28
N LEU A 196 4.85 4.27 -5.81
CA LEU A 196 4.42 2.91 -6.12
C LEU A 196 4.11 2.76 -7.62
N ILE A 197 3.49 3.76 -8.24
CA ILE A 197 3.22 3.79 -9.70
C ILE A 197 4.52 3.77 -10.51
N ILE A 198 5.55 4.49 -10.05
CA ILE A 198 6.86 4.53 -10.72
C ILE A 198 7.49 3.13 -10.76
N VAL A 199 7.43 2.40 -9.65
CA VAL A 199 8.11 1.09 -9.55
C VAL A 199 7.29 -0.03 -10.20
N ASP A 200 5.95 0.00 -10.10
CA ASP A 200 5.07 -0.97 -10.76
C ASP A 200 3.80 -0.29 -11.31
N PRO A 201 3.86 0.22 -12.56
CA PRO A 201 2.71 0.86 -13.21
C PRO A 201 1.57 -0.13 -13.51
N TYR A 202 1.83 -1.44 -13.53
CA TYR A 202 0.82 -2.46 -13.77
C TYR A 202 -0.26 -2.44 -12.69
N LEU A 203 0.08 -2.05 -11.45
CA LEU A 203 -0.88 -1.87 -10.35
C LEU A 203 -2.00 -0.86 -10.66
N MET A 204 -1.73 0.13 -11.51
CA MET A 204 -2.72 1.13 -11.90
C MET A 204 -3.30 0.89 -13.30
N LEU A 205 -2.56 0.22 -14.19
CA LEU A 205 -3.01 -0.06 -15.55
C LEU A 205 -3.84 -1.35 -15.66
N HIS A 206 -3.62 -2.31 -14.76
CA HIS A 206 -4.29 -3.60 -14.82
C HIS A 206 -5.77 -3.50 -14.44
N ASN A 207 -6.62 -4.15 -15.25
CA ASN A 207 -8.06 -4.11 -15.05
C ASN A 207 -8.74 -5.40 -15.54
N PRO A 208 -8.64 -6.51 -14.76
CA PRO A 208 -8.95 -7.85 -15.25
C PRO A 208 -10.44 -8.10 -15.47
N ASN A 209 -11.31 -7.26 -14.91
CA ASN A 209 -12.76 -7.49 -14.84
C ASN A 209 -13.60 -6.46 -15.60
N LYS A 210 -12.98 -5.54 -16.35
CA LYS A 210 -13.69 -4.41 -16.98
C LYS A 210 -13.49 -4.42 -18.50
N LEU A 211 -14.52 -3.94 -19.19
CA LEU A 211 -14.50 -3.74 -20.64
C LEU A 211 -13.38 -2.76 -21.02
N ASP A 212 -12.76 -2.95 -22.19
CA ASP A 212 -11.56 -2.18 -22.62
C ASP A 212 -11.76 -0.66 -22.58
N ARG A 213 -12.99 -0.19 -22.84
CA ARG A 213 -13.36 1.23 -22.74
C ARG A 213 -13.24 1.79 -21.32
N GLU A 214 -13.62 1.02 -20.30
CA GLU A 214 -13.48 1.47 -18.91
C GLU A 214 -12.01 1.49 -18.46
N THR A 215 -11.20 0.55 -18.95
CA THR A 215 -9.75 0.53 -18.74
C THR A 215 -9.08 1.74 -19.38
N GLN A 216 -9.50 2.10 -20.60
CA GLN A 216 -9.06 3.32 -21.25
C GLN A 216 -9.43 4.57 -20.44
N MET A 217 -10.67 4.67 -19.94
CA MET A 217 -11.12 5.81 -19.14
C MET A 217 -10.34 5.92 -17.83
N ALA A 218 -10.15 4.82 -17.10
CA ALA A 218 -9.39 4.81 -15.85
C ALA A 218 -7.92 5.23 -16.08
N THR A 219 -7.31 4.79 -17.18
CA THR A 219 -5.94 5.18 -17.56
C THR A 219 -5.87 6.68 -17.90
N PHE A 220 -6.88 7.19 -18.62
CA PHE A 220 -6.97 8.61 -18.97
C PHE A 220 -7.15 9.50 -17.73
N GLU A 221 -8.02 9.11 -16.80
CA GLU A 221 -8.20 9.79 -15.50
C GLU A 221 -6.90 9.80 -14.70
N LEU A 222 -6.21 8.66 -14.58
CA LEU A 222 -4.93 8.55 -13.91
C LEU A 222 -3.86 9.51 -14.47
N ILE A 223 -3.74 9.59 -15.80
CA ILE A 223 -2.76 10.46 -16.46
C ILE A 223 -3.10 11.94 -16.20
N ASN A 224 -4.37 12.32 -16.25
CA ASN A 224 -4.79 13.69 -15.97
C ASN A 224 -4.58 14.06 -14.49
N ASP A 225 -4.90 13.15 -13.57
CA ASP A 225 -4.68 13.32 -12.14
C ASP A 225 -3.19 13.54 -11.84
N LEU A 226 -2.30 12.73 -12.44
CA LEU A 226 -0.85 12.91 -12.33
C LEU A 226 -0.36 14.21 -12.99
N ALA A 227 -0.90 14.57 -14.15
CA ALA A 227 -0.54 15.83 -14.82
C ALA A 227 -0.94 17.06 -13.97
N SER A 228 -2.09 16.99 -13.28
CA SER A 228 -2.53 18.06 -12.37
C SER A 228 -1.52 18.30 -11.23
N LEU A 229 -0.90 17.23 -10.71
CA LEU A 229 0.14 17.32 -9.67
C LEU A 229 1.43 17.99 -10.15
N VAL A 230 1.76 17.87 -11.45
CA VAL A 230 2.95 18.51 -12.02
C VAL A 230 2.77 20.02 -12.12
N HIS A 231 1.57 20.48 -12.48
CA HIS A 231 1.27 21.90 -12.67
C HIS A 231 1.26 22.71 -11.36
N ASP A 232 1.00 22.08 -10.21
CA ASP A 232 1.03 22.71 -8.88
C ASP A 232 2.43 22.70 -8.23
N THR A 233 3.47 23.00 -9.02
CA THR A 233 4.88 22.85 -8.63
C THR A 233 5.30 23.69 -7.41
N SER A 234 4.58 24.78 -7.08
CA SER A 234 5.01 25.73 -6.03
C SER A 234 4.89 25.22 -4.59
N MET A 235 4.05 24.22 -4.32
CA MET A 235 3.72 23.73 -2.96
C MET A 235 4.08 22.25 -2.74
N MET A 236 4.56 21.55 -3.76
CA MET A 236 4.62 20.08 -3.80
C MET A 236 5.84 19.55 -4.56
N GLY A 237 7.03 20.17 -4.41
CA GLY A 237 8.23 19.84 -5.21
C GLY A 237 8.54 18.34 -5.35
N ASP A 238 8.55 17.58 -4.25
CA ASP A 238 8.84 16.14 -4.29
C ASP A 238 7.72 15.31 -4.94
N ILE A 239 6.45 15.68 -4.72
CA ILE A 239 5.30 14.99 -5.31
C ILE A 239 5.20 15.30 -6.80
N ALA A 240 5.41 16.56 -7.19
CA ALA A 240 5.42 17.00 -8.59
C ALA A 240 6.56 16.32 -9.36
N HIS A 241 7.75 16.19 -8.75
CA HIS A 241 8.86 15.44 -9.35
C HIS A 241 8.52 13.97 -9.53
N ALA A 242 7.99 13.31 -8.49
CA ALA A 242 7.55 11.92 -8.58
C ALA A 242 6.42 11.73 -9.61
N ALA A 243 5.49 12.69 -9.72
CA ALA A 243 4.42 12.66 -10.71
C ALA A 243 4.94 12.82 -12.15
N MET A 244 5.98 13.63 -12.34
CA MET A 244 6.67 13.74 -13.63
C MET A 244 7.35 12.41 -14.00
N GLU A 245 8.06 11.79 -13.05
CA GLU A 245 8.69 10.49 -13.26
C GLU A 245 7.66 9.39 -13.54
N SER A 246 6.55 9.35 -12.81
CA SER A 246 5.49 8.37 -13.04
C SER A 246 4.83 8.54 -14.42
N LEU A 247 4.63 9.79 -14.87
CA LEU A 247 4.16 10.04 -16.23
C LEU A 247 5.16 9.52 -17.27
N LEU A 248 6.47 9.72 -17.09
CA LEU A 248 7.48 9.18 -18.00
C LEU A 248 7.42 7.66 -18.07
N VAL A 249 7.35 6.98 -16.92
CA VAL A 249 7.23 5.51 -16.85
C VAL A 249 5.94 5.03 -17.52
N LEU A 250 4.80 5.68 -17.28
CA LEU A 250 3.52 5.30 -17.90
C LEU A 250 3.54 5.41 -19.43
N HIS A 251 4.33 6.34 -19.98
CA HIS A 251 4.50 6.56 -21.42
C HIS A 251 5.60 5.69 -22.05
N GLU A 252 6.23 4.78 -21.30
CA GLU A 252 7.09 3.77 -21.91
C GLU A 252 6.30 2.84 -22.82
N THR A 253 6.90 2.39 -23.92
CA THR A 253 6.25 1.55 -24.94
C THR A 253 5.57 0.32 -24.34
N ARG A 254 6.22 -0.31 -23.35
CA ARG A 254 5.73 -1.51 -22.67
C ARG A 254 4.44 -1.26 -21.88
N ASN A 255 4.29 -0.06 -21.32
CA ASN A 255 3.15 0.32 -20.51
C ASN A 255 2.00 0.87 -21.37
N ILE A 256 2.29 1.53 -22.49
CA ILE A 256 1.29 2.00 -23.45
C ILE A 256 0.44 0.83 -23.99
N GLU A 257 1.04 -0.34 -24.19
CA GLU A 257 0.34 -1.56 -24.60
C GLU A 257 -0.77 -1.96 -23.62
N LEU A 258 -0.61 -1.63 -22.33
CA LEU A 258 -1.57 -1.94 -21.27
C LEU A 258 -2.71 -0.93 -21.15
N TRP A 259 -2.60 0.25 -21.77
CA TRP A 259 -3.63 1.30 -21.67
C TRP A 259 -4.95 0.87 -22.32
N ASN A 260 -4.84 0.15 -23.42
CA ASN A 260 -5.95 -0.43 -24.16
C ASN A 260 -5.39 -1.55 -25.07
N PRO A 261 -5.56 -2.83 -24.72
CA PRO A 261 -5.01 -3.94 -25.50
C PRO A 261 -5.49 -3.98 -26.97
N GLU A 262 -6.70 -3.52 -27.26
CA GLU A 262 -7.25 -3.52 -28.63
C GLU A 262 -6.77 -2.33 -29.48
N ALA A 263 -6.45 -1.19 -28.85
CA ALA A 263 -6.19 0.05 -29.55
C ALA A 263 -5.21 0.98 -28.80
N SER A 264 -4.10 0.42 -28.31
CA SER A 264 -3.08 1.11 -27.51
C SER A 264 -2.52 2.35 -28.22
N ILE A 265 -2.15 2.22 -29.49
CA ILE A 265 -1.58 3.33 -30.29
C ILE A 265 -2.60 4.44 -30.55
N ASN A 266 -3.87 4.10 -30.81
CA ASN A 266 -4.92 5.10 -31.01
C ASN A 266 -5.23 5.83 -29.71
N THR A 267 -5.20 5.10 -28.59
CA THR A 267 -5.37 5.65 -27.25
C THR A 267 -4.22 6.59 -26.90
N PHE A 268 -2.98 6.21 -27.21
CA PHE A 268 -1.80 7.07 -27.08
C PHE A 268 -1.99 8.38 -27.85
N TRP A 269 -2.30 8.31 -29.15
CA TRP A 269 -2.49 9.52 -29.95
C TRP A 269 -3.68 10.36 -29.46
N SER A 270 -4.75 9.73 -28.98
CA SER A 270 -5.89 10.44 -28.37
C SER A 270 -5.50 11.13 -27.07
N ASN A 271 -4.66 10.51 -26.24
CA ASN A 271 -4.18 11.09 -25.00
C ASN A 271 -3.28 12.30 -25.28
N ILE A 272 -2.28 12.16 -26.17
CA ILE A 272 -1.42 13.28 -26.63
C ILE A 272 -2.24 14.44 -27.22
N LYS A 273 -3.35 14.15 -27.90
CA LYS A 273 -4.25 15.15 -28.49
C LYS A 273 -5.20 15.80 -27.47
N SER A 274 -5.63 15.06 -26.46
CA SER A 274 -6.69 15.46 -25.52
C SER A 274 -6.16 16.06 -24.22
N SER A 275 -4.97 15.67 -23.79
CA SER A 275 -4.43 15.98 -22.47
C SER A 275 -3.06 16.64 -22.61
N THR A 276 -2.98 17.90 -22.18
CA THR A 276 -1.88 18.47 -21.38
C THR A 276 -0.42 18.46 -21.86
N PHE A 277 0.02 17.72 -22.90
CA PHE A 277 1.41 17.83 -23.39
C PHE A 277 1.75 19.20 -23.98
N PHE A 278 0.75 19.93 -24.48
CA PHE A 278 0.93 21.29 -25.01
C PHE A 278 1.28 22.33 -23.93
N ASN A 279 1.06 22.03 -22.64
CA ASN A 279 1.36 22.93 -21.52
C ASN A 279 2.59 22.53 -20.70
N ILE A 280 3.18 21.34 -20.92
CA ILE A 280 4.44 20.92 -20.27
C ILE A 280 5.66 21.51 -20.99
N THR A 281 5.48 21.98 -22.24
CA THR A 281 6.56 22.54 -23.07
C THR A 281 6.62 24.08 -23.06
N LYS A 282 5.93 24.74 -22.12
CA LYS A 282 5.84 26.20 -22.06
C LYS A 282 6.30 26.77 -20.71
#